data_AF-A0AAV5MNN8-F1
#
_entry.id   AF-A0AAV5MNN8-F1
#
_cell.length_a   1.000
_cell.length_b   1.000
_cell.length_c   1.000
_cell.angle_alpha   90.00
_cell.angle_beta   90.00
_cell.angle_gamma   90.00
#
_symmetry.space_group_name_H-M   'P 1'
#
loop_
_entity.id
_entity.type
_entity.pdbx_description
1 polymer ?
#
loop_
_entity_poly.entity_id
_entity_poly.type
_entity_poly.pdbx_seq_one_letter_code
_entity_poly.pdbx_strand_id
1 'polypeptide(L)'
;MRKEVAYVLGNICVGPTEGDGKLNLIVEHLVSLVQKGCLSGFIDLVRSADIEAARVGLQFMELVLRGMTNGEGPKLVEREDGIDAMERFQFHENIDLRNMANGLVDKYFGEDYGLDE
;
A
#
# COMPACT_ATOMS: atom_id res chain seq x y z
N MET A 1 12.24 9.35 -14.91
CA MET A 1 11.83 7.94 -15.09
C MET A 1 11.06 7.34 -13.92
N ARG A 2 11.23 7.73 -12.63
CA ARG A 2 10.46 7.11 -11.52
C ARG A 2 9.05 7.69 -11.30
N LYS A 3 8.86 9.00 -11.53
CA LYS A 3 7.61 9.70 -11.20
C LYS A 3 6.43 9.38 -12.14
N GLU A 4 6.69 9.21 -13.43
CA GLU A 4 5.65 8.92 -14.44
C GLU A 4 5.09 7.50 -14.31
N VAL A 5 5.94 6.51 -13.97
CA VAL A 5 5.49 5.14 -13.73
C VAL A 5 4.63 5.06 -12.47
N ALA A 6 5.03 5.73 -11.38
CA ALA A 6 4.23 5.82 -10.17
C ALA A 6 2.88 6.52 -10.41
N TYR A 7 2.86 7.57 -11.26
CA TYR A 7 1.64 8.29 -11.61
C TYR A 7 0.67 7.44 -12.45
N VAL A 8 1.18 6.72 -13.46
CA VAL A 8 0.37 5.79 -14.26
C VAL A 8 -0.19 4.66 -13.40
N LEU A 9 0.62 4.10 -12.49
CA LEU A 9 0.17 3.06 -11.57
C LEU A 9 -0.86 3.58 -10.56
N GLY A 10 -0.66 4.77 -10.00
CA GLY A 10 -1.63 5.43 -9.12
C GLY A 10 -2.98 5.66 -9.81
N ASN A 11 -2.97 6.14 -11.05
CA ASN A 11 -4.20 6.36 -11.82
C ASN A 11 -4.95 5.07 -12.18
N ILE A 12 -4.23 3.97 -12.42
CA ILE A 12 -4.85 2.65 -12.63
C ILE A 12 -5.61 2.19 -11.37
N CYS A 13 -5.16 2.61 -10.19
CA CYS A 13 -5.75 2.21 -8.91
C CYS A 13 -6.92 3.09 -8.46
N VAL A 14 -7.10 4.28 -9.06
CA VAL A 14 -8.10 5.30 -8.66
C VAL A 14 -9.27 5.42 -9.66
N GLY A 15 -9.23 4.69 -10.79
CA GLY A 15 -10.31 4.74 -11.80
C GLY A 15 -11.64 4.18 -11.27
N PRO A 16 -12.80 4.79 -11.63
CA PRO A 16 -14.10 4.39 -11.11
C PRO A 16 -14.42 2.92 -11.45
N THR A 17 -14.92 2.21 -10.44
CA THR A 17 -15.36 0.82 -10.46
C THR A 17 -16.70 0.71 -11.18
N GLU A 18 -16.68 0.65 -12.51
CA GLU A 18 -17.79 0.13 -13.30
C GLU A 18 -17.35 -1.21 -13.92
N GLY A 19 -17.76 -2.30 -13.27
CA GLY A 19 -17.63 -3.67 -13.78
C GLY A 19 -16.68 -4.56 -12.97
N ASP A 20 -17.26 -5.63 -12.39
CA ASP A 20 -16.59 -6.71 -11.63
C ASP A 20 -15.36 -7.31 -12.33
N GLY A 21 -15.32 -7.30 -13.66
CA GLY A 21 -14.20 -7.85 -14.45
C GLY A 21 -12.94 -6.98 -14.47
N LYS A 22 -13.05 -5.66 -14.24
CA LYS A 22 -11.90 -4.74 -14.28
C LYS A 22 -11.09 -4.77 -12.98
N LEU A 23 -11.75 -5.05 -11.86
CA LEU A 23 -11.13 -5.20 -10.54
C LEU A 23 -10.18 -6.39 -10.49
N ASN A 24 -10.58 -7.54 -11.05
CA ASN A 24 -9.71 -8.73 -11.08
C ASN A 24 -8.45 -8.51 -11.92
N LEU A 25 -8.56 -7.85 -13.07
CA LEU A 25 -7.42 -7.53 -13.94
C LEU A 25 -6.43 -6.55 -13.28
N ILE A 26 -6.94 -5.53 -12.57
CA ILE A 26 -6.10 -4.58 -11.82
C ILE A 26 -5.40 -5.28 -10.65
N VAL A 27 -6.10 -6.15 -9.93
CA VAL A 27 -5.54 -6.94 -8.82
C VAL A 27 -4.50 -7.95 -9.32
N GLU A 28 -4.77 -8.67 -10.42
CA GLU A 28 -3.81 -9.61 -11.02
C GLU A 28 -2.53 -8.92 -11.51
N HIS A 29 -2.67 -7.74 -12.14
CA HIS A 29 -1.51 -6.94 -12.55
C HIS A 29 -0.75 -6.37 -11.36
N LEU A 30 -1.46 -5.96 -10.30
CA LEU A 30 -0.86 -5.52 -9.05
C LEU A 30 -0.06 -6.66 -8.40
N VAL A 31 -0.63 -7.86 -8.31
CA VAL A 31 0.08 -9.07 -7.84
C VAL A 31 1.33 -9.33 -8.69
N SER A 32 1.23 -9.24 -10.02
CA SER A 32 2.39 -9.43 -10.91
C SER A 32 3.48 -8.38 -10.72
N LEU A 33 3.12 -7.12 -10.46
CA LEU A 33 4.08 -6.04 -10.19
C LEU A 33 4.75 -6.21 -8.83
N VAL A 34 3.96 -6.54 -7.82
CA VAL A 34 4.43 -6.77 -6.44
C VAL A 34 5.38 -7.97 -6.38
N GLN A 35 5.06 -9.08 -7.07
CA GLN A 35 5.93 -10.24 -7.21
C GLN A 35 7.27 -9.91 -7.91
N LYS A 36 7.33 -8.85 -8.71
CA LYS A 36 8.56 -8.38 -9.37
C LYS A 36 9.37 -7.41 -8.49
N GLY A 37 9.01 -7.24 -7.21
CA GLY A 37 9.76 -6.46 -6.25
C GLY A 37 9.52 -4.95 -6.33
N CYS A 38 8.37 -4.50 -6.85
CA CYS A 38 8.06 -3.07 -6.90
C CYS A 38 7.71 -2.49 -5.52
N LEU A 39 7.34 -3.33 -4.55
CA LEU A 39 6.84 -2.91 -3.25
C LEU A 39 7.82 -2.00 -2.50
N SER A 40 9.10 -2.36 -2.47
CA SER A 40 10.16 -1.56 -1.84
C SER A 40 10.23 -0.12 -2.41
N GLY A 41 10.04 0.03 -3.73
CA GLY A 41 9.98 1.35 -4.37
C GLY A 41 8.77 2.18 -3.95
N PHE A 42 7.63 1.56 -3.64
CA PHE A 42 6.47 2.26 -3.09
C PHE A 42 6.62 2.56 -1.59
N ILE A 43 7.30 1.70 -0.84
CA ILE A 43 7.67 1.96 0.55
C ILE A 43 8.62 3.17 0.63
N ASP A 44 9.54 3.34 -0.32
CA ASP A 44 10.35 4.55 -0.43
C ASP A 44 9.51 5.80 -0.71
N LEU A 45 8.38 5.68 -1.44
CA LEU A 45 7.44 6.79 -1.63
C LEU A 45 6.72 7.14 -0.31
N VAL A 46 6.31 6.15 0.48
CA VAL A 46 5.75 6.37 1.83
C VAL A 46 6.71 7.17 2.69
N ARG A 47 8.02 6.92 2.57
CA ARG A 47 9.09 7.62 3.32
C ARG A 47 9.46 8.99 2.74
N SER A 48 8.83 9.41 1.65
CA SER A 48 9.11 10.69 1.02
C SER A 48 8.64 11.87 1.88
N ALA A 49 9.40 12.96 1.88
CA ALA A 49 8.97 14.23 2.47
C ALA A 49 7.87 14.93 1.65
N ASP A 50 7.66 14.51 0.40
CA ASP A 50 6.56 14.99 -0.44
C ASP A 50 5.26 14.30 -0.04
N ILE A 51 4.31 15.09 0.48
CA ILE A 51 3.02 14.64 1.01
C ILE A 51 2.22 13.84 -0.03
N GLU A 52 2.26 14.24 -1.30
CA GLU A 52 1.51 13.57 -2.35
C GLU A 52 2.19 12.26 -2.77
N ALA A 53 3.52 12.22 -2.77
CA ALA A 53 4.26 10.97 -2.96
C ALA A 53 3.98 9.98 -1.82
N ALA A 54 4.00 10.45 -0.57
CA ALA A 54 3.67 9.64 0.59
C ALA A 54 2.25 9.09 0.53
N ARG A 55 1.28 9.93 0.13
CA ARG A 55 -0.12 9.53 -0.10
C ARG A 55 -0.23 8.40 -1.12
N VAL A 56 0.44 8.53 -2.27
CA VAL A 56 0.43 7.50 -3.32
C VAL A 56 1.06 6.20 -2.80
N GLY A 57 2.14 6.30 -2.02
CA GLY A 57 2.74 5.15 -1.34
C GLY A 57 1.74 4.42 -0.42
N LEU A 58 1.05 5.16 0.45
CA LEU A 58 0.06 4.61 1.39
C LEU A 58 -1.15 3.99 0.67
N GLN A 59 -1.63 4.62 -0.40
CA GLN A 59 -2.69 4.04 -1.24
C GLN A 59 -2.25 2.73 -1.89
N PHE A 60 -0.99 2.65 -2.35
CA PHE A 60 -0.45 1.39 -2.86
C PHE A 60 -0.33 0.32 -1.77
N MET A 61 0.09 0.69 -0.56
CA MET A 61 0.13 -0.22 0.59
C MET A 61 -1.26 -0.80 0.88
N GLU A 62 -2.30 0.03 0.91
CA GLU A 62 -3.68 -0.43 1.08
C GLU A 62 -4.08 -1.47 0.03
N LEU A 63 -3.71 -1.25 -1.23
CA LEU A 63 -4.02 -2.18 -2.32
C LEU A 63 -3.32 -3.53 -2.15
N VAL A 64 -2.06 -3.54 -1.72
CA VAL A 64 -1.32 -4.78 -1.45
C VAL A 64 -1.97 -5.54 -0.29
N LEU A 65 -2.26 -4.83 0.81
CA LEU A 65 -2.87 -5.40 2.02
C LEU A 65 -4.26 -5.98 1.75
N ARG A 66 -5.09 -5.31 0.94
CA ARG A 66 -6.45 -5.80 0.61
C ARG A 66 -6.50 -6.77 -0.57
N GLY A 67 -5.53 -6.67 -1.48
CA GLY A 67 -5.60 -7.30 -2.82
C GLY A 67 -4.95 -8.68 -2.88
N MET A 68 -4.03 -8.98 -1.97
CA MET A 68 -3.38 -10.30 -1.90
C MET A 68 -4.22 -11.28 -1.08
N THR A 69 -4.48 -12.45 -1.65
CA THR A 69 -5.24 -13.51 -0.98
C THR A 69 -4.38 -14.26 0.05
N ASN A 70 -5.02 -15.07 0.90
CA ASN A 70 -4.35 -15.94 1.89
C ASN A 70 -3.42 -15.22 2.88
N GLY A 71 -3.62 -13.93 3.13
CA GLY A 71 -2.79 -13.16 4.05
C GLY A 71 -1.37 -12.89 3.55
N GLU A 72 -1.08 -13.12 2.26
CA GLU A 72 0.26 -12.85 1.69
C GLU A 72 0.61 -11.35 1.72
N GLY A 73 -0.41 -10.48 1.61
CA GLY A 73 -0.25 -9.03 1.63
C GLY A 73 0.45 -8.54 2.90
N PRO A 74 -0.15 -8.74 4.09
CA PRO A 74 0.48 -8.38 5.36
C PRO A 74 1.90 -8.94 5.54
N LYS A 75 2.12 -10.23 5.30
CA LYS A 75 3.44 -10.87 5.42
C LYS A 75 4.50 -10.24 4.51
N LEU A 76 4.09 -9.89 3.29
CA LEU A 76 4.97 -9.26 2.33
C LEU A 76 5.32 -7.82 2.74
N VAL A 77 4.34 -7.08 3.23
CA VAL A 77 4.53 -5.70 3.72
C VAL A 77 5.44 -5.69 4.95
N GLU A 78 5.28 -6.64 5.87
CA GLU A 78 6.16 -6.83 7.02
C GLU A 78 7.60 -7.10 6.58
N ARG A 79 7.80 -8.07 5.66
CA ARG A 79 9.12 -8.46 5.17
C ARG A 79 9.91 -7.32 4.52
N GLU A 80 9.22 -6.34 3.93
CA GLU A 80 9.84 -5.21 3.21
C GLU A 80 9.91 -3.92 4.06
N ASP A 81 9.77 -4.00 5.39
CA ASP A 81 9.77 -2.88 6.33
C ASP A 81 8.65 -1.84 6.05
N GLY A 82 7.50 -2.32 5.57
CA GLY A 82 6.35 -1.49 5.25
C GLY A 82 5.59 -1.02 6.50
N ILE A 83 5.58 -1.82 7.58
CA ILE A 83 4.96 -1.45 8.86
C ILE A 83 5.69 -0.22 9.42
N ASP A 84 7.02 -0.30 9.58
CA ASP A 84 7.87 0.82 10.00
C ASP A 84 7.68 2.07 9.15
N ALA A 85 7.44 1.91 7.85
CA ALA A 85 7.19 3.04 6.97
C ALA A 85 5.85 3.74 7.28
N MET A 86 4.81 2.98 7.61
CA MET A 86 3.50 3.51 7.99
C MET A 86 3.49 4.10 9.40
N GLU A 87 4.15 3.46 10.37
CA GLU A 87 4.20 3.93 11.76
C GLU A 87 4.85 5.31 11.92
N ARG A 88 5.72 5.71 10.99
CA ARG A 88 6.26 7.09 10.93
C ARG A 88 5.18 8.16 10.88
N PHE A 89 3.98 7.82 10.41
CA PHE A 89 2.88 8.76 10.30
C PHE A 89 2.08 8.92 11.60
N GLN A 90 2.32 8.12 12.64
CA GLN A 90 1.54 8.08 13.87
C GLN A 90 1.36 9.45 14.54
N PHE A 91 2.39 10.31 14.45
CA PHE A 91 2.39 11.67 14.99
C PHE A 91 2.58 12.75 13.93
N HIS A 92 2.31 12.43 12.67
CA HIS A 92 2.54 13.35 11.56
C HIS A 92 1.55 14.51 11.56
N GLU A 93 1.99 15.72 11.17
CA GLU A 93 1.17 16.94 11.20
C GLU A 93 -0.01 16.87 10.23
N ASN A 94 0.21 16.27 9.06
CA ASN A 94 -0.86 15.99 8.10
C ASN A 94 -1.81 14.92 8.67
N ILE A 95 -3.00 15.37 9.07
CA ILE A 95 -4.04 14.55 9.70
C ILE A 95 -4.53 13.44 8.75
N ASP A 96 -4.64 13.72 7.46
CA ASP A 96 -5.13 12.75 6.48
C ASP A 96 -4.17 11.57 6.32
N LEU A 97 -2.86 11.86 6.17
CA LEU A 97 -1.85 10.81 6.06
C LEU A 97 -1.73 10.01 7.36
N ARG A 98 -1.78 10.69 8.50
CA ARG A 98 -1.79 10.04 9.82
C ARG A 98 -2.95 9.07 9.96
N ASN A 99 -4.17 9.52 9.65
CA ASN A 99 -5.36 8.69 9.76
C ASN A 99 -5.31 7.50 8.78
N MET A 100 -4.84 7.72 7.56
CA MET A 100 -4.67 6.67 6.56
C MET A 100 -3.68 5.60 7.03
N ALA A 101 -2.48 6.01 7.45
CA ALA A 101 -1.44 5.08 7.89
C ALA A 101 -1.85 4.32 9.16
N ASN A 102 -2.35 5.02 10.19
CA ASN A 102 -2.79 4.37 11.42
C ASN A 102 -3.93 3.40 11.16
N GLY A 103 -4.90 3.76 10.30
CA GLY A 103 -5.98 2.85 9.93
C GLY A 103 -5.51 1.58 9.21
N LEU A 104 -4.41 1.65 8.45
CA LEU A 104 -3.80 0.46 7.83
C LEU A 104 -3.08 -0.40 8.88
N VAL A 105 -2.30 0.22 9.78
CA VAL A 105 -1.61 -0.50 10.86
C VAL A 105 -2.62 -1.20 11.76
N ASP A 106 -3.61 -0.48 12.28
CA ASP A 106 -4.62 -1.03 13.19
C ASP A 106 -5.41 -2.17 12.56
N LYS A 107 -5.75 -2.05 11.27
CA LYS A 107 -6.58 -3.05 10.57
C LYS A 107 -5.83 -4.33 10.22
N TYR A 108 -4.58 -4.23 9.79
CA TYR A 108 -3.84 -5.37 9.24
C TYR A 108 -2.73 -5.89 10.15
N PHE A 109 -2.28 -5.08 11.10
CA PHE A 109 -1.15 -5.34 11.99
C PHE A 109 -1.49 -5.02 13.46
N GLY A 110 -2.78 -4.97 13.80
CA GLY A 110 -3.27 -4.77 15.16
C GLY A 110 -3.10 -6.00 16.05
N GLU A 111 -3.85 -6.05 17.16
CA GLU A 111 -3.67 -7.05 18.23
C GLU A 111 -3.85 -8.52 17.77
N ASP A 112 -4.63 -8.75 16.71
CA ASP A 112 -4.90 -10.09 16.19
C ASP A 112 -3.85 -10.58 15.16
N TYR A 113 -2.93 -9.72 14.72
CA TYR A 113 -1.93 -10.10 13.73
C TYR A 113 -0.85 -11.02 14.32
N GLY A 114 -0.57 -12.14 13.65
CA GLY A 114 0.43 -13.13 14.07
C GLY A 114 -0.03 -14.10 15.16
N LEU A 115 -1.31 -14.07 15.58
CA LEU A 115 -1.86 -15.01 16.56
C LEU A 115 -2.24 -16.37 15.95
N ASP A 116 -2.41 -16.44 14.63
CA ASP A 116 -2.80 -17.63 13.88
C ASP A 116 -1.62 -18.37 13.19
N GLU A 117 -0.36 -17.97 13.48
CA GLU A 117 0.86 -18.65 13.01
C GLU A 117 1.47 -19.60 14.07
#